data_AF-A0A7Y5V5Z9-F1
#
_entry.id   AF-A0A7Y5V5Z9-F1
#
_cell.length_a   1.000
_cell.length_b   1.000
_cell.length_c   1.000
_cell.angle_alpha   90.00
_cell.angle_beta   90.00
_cell.angle_gamma   90.00
#
_symmetry.space_group_name_H-M   'P 1'
#
loop_
_entity.id
_entity.type
_entity.pdbx_description
1 polymer ?
#
loop_
_entity_poly.entity_id
_entity_poly.type
_entity_poly.pdbx_seq_one_letter_code
_entity_poly.pdbx_strand_id
1 'polypeptide(L)'
;MRLLSFLAFVAAGSAAAAQTRPAPAPADLTTFEMAWEAGDYPTALRGFEQLLESPEASRWHRRIAEITGEVYVTRELAADGRTVRFSPGSKWVTWERGPTAAPWTIVARVADWRVVDSVQGSGATVDEQRDRVLVLRTAPGRSARLIVKEVGGAERILGDSTMLVASPAMGAGGAIHFVGRAAGQTGSHVYVIDARLGAPRAITTGDVQRADLQ
;
A
#
# COMPACT_ATOMS: atom_id res chain seq x y z
N MET A 1 43.42 59.42 80.41
CA MET A 1 42.34 58.41 80.30
C MET A 1 41.21 58.98 79.44
N ARG A 2 41.23 58.74 78.13
CA ARG A 2 40.08 58.92 77.23
C ARG A 2 40.15 57.83 76.16
N LEU A 3 39.07 57.05 76.09
CA LEU A 3 38.88 55.80 75.38
C LEU A 3 38.65 56.04 73.87
N LEU A 4 39.17 55.14 73.05
CA LEU A 4 38.76 54.91 71.66
C LEU A 4 37.34 54.34 71.61
N SER A 5 36.56 54.75 70.61
CA SER A 5 35.42 53.98 70.09
C SER A 5 35.39 54.09 68.56
N PHE A 6 35.70 52.98 67.89
CA PHE A 6 35.52 52.76 66.45
C PHE A 6 34.14 52.13 66.23
N LEU A 7 33.33 52.70 65.35
CA LEU A 7 32.05 52.13 64.91
C LEU A 7 32.29 51.33 63.63
N ALA A 8 32.04 50.02 63.65
CA ALA A 8 32.09 49.16 62.47
C ALA A 8 30.69 49.09 61.82
N PHE A 9 30.62 49.45 60.54
CA PHE A 9 29.41 49.36 59.72
C PHE A 9 29.38 47.97 59.07
N VAL A 10 28.40 47.13 59.43
CA VAL A 10 28.19 45.81 58.80
C VAL A 10 27.25 45.99 57.60
N ALA A 11 27.75 45.75 56.39
CA ALA A 11 26.94 45.70 55.18
C ALA A 11 26.26 44.32 55.07
N ALA A 12 24.93 44.30 55.14
CA ALA A 12 24.13 43.11 54.87
C ALA A 12 23.98 42.92 53.35
N GLY A 13 24.63 41.90 52.80
CA GLY A 13 24.44 41.48 51.40
C GLY A 13 23.17 40.66 51.25
N SER A 14 22.21 41.15 50.46
CA SER A 14 21.06 40.37 50.02
C SER A 14 21.47 39.35 48.97
N ALA A 15 21.59 38.08 49.34
CA ALA A 15 21.71 36.99 48.39
C ALA A 15 20.36 36.77 47.70
N ALA A 16 20.27 37.14 46.42
CA ALA A 16 19.17 36.76 45.55
C ALA A 16 19.19 35.23 45.40
N ALA A 17 18.24 34.55 46.03
CA ALA A 17 17.98 33.14 45.77
C ALA A 17 17.54 33.02 44.30
N ALA A 18 18.42 32.49 43.45
CA ALA A 18 18.03 32.01 42.14
C ALA A 18 17.01 30.89 42.36
N GLN A 19 15.72 31.20 42.19
CA GLN A 19 14.67 30.20 42.11
C GLN A 19 15.00 29.32 40.91
N THR A 20 15.53 28.12 41.17
CA THR A 20 15.59 27.07 40.18
C THR A 20 14.16 26.81 39.75
N ARG A 21 13.77 27.29 38.56
CA ARG A 21 12.47 26.99 37.97
C ARG A 21 12.38 25.46 37.95
N PRO A 22 11.38 24.85 38.62
CA PRO A 22 11.17 23.42 38.51
C PRO A 22 11.11 23.08 37.03
N ALA A 23 11.79 22.00 36.62
CA ALA A 23 11.58 21.46 35.28
C ALA A 23 10.06 21.32 35.09
N PRO A 24 9.49 21.75 33.94
CA PRO A 24 8.07 21.54 33.71
C PRO A 24 7.77 20.06 33.95
N ALA A 25 6.75 19.78 34.76
CA ALA A 25 6.29 18.42 34.96
C ALA A 25 6.10 17.76 33.58
N PRO A 26 6.43 16.47 33.42
CA PRO A 26 6.21 15.80 32.14
C PRO A 26 4.76 16.06 31.74
N ALA A 27 4.59 16.68 30.57
CA ALA A 27 3.27 17.08 30.11
C ALA A 27 2.41 15.82 30.03
N ASP A 28 1.27 15.84 30.72
CA ASP A 28 0.33 14.72 30.71
C ASP A 28 -0.45 14.75 29.41
N LEU A 29 -0.75 13.56 28.87
CA LEU A 29 -1.53 13.37 27.65
C LEU A 29 -2.83 14.19 27.67
N THR A 30 -3.46 14.30 28.84
CA THR A 30 -4.67 15.10 29.10
C THR A 30 -4.55 16.55 28.60
N THR A 31 -3.38 17.18 28.76
CA THR A 31 -3.18 18.58 28.31
C THR A 31 -3.25 18.70 26.80
N PHE A 32 -2.67 17.73 26.08
CA PHE A 32 -2.67 17.74 24.61
C PHE A 32 -3.98 17.23 24.03
N GLU A 33 -4.67 16.32 24.71
CA GLU A 33 -6.07 15.95 24.42
C GLU A 33 -6.98 17.18 24.49
N MET A 34 -6.88 18.01 25.54
CA MET A 34 -7.69 19.23 25.64
C MET A 34 -7.39 20.24 24.52
N ALA A 35 -6.11 20.38 24.12
CA ALA A 35 -5.74 21.22 22.99
C ALA A 35 -6.33 20.69 21.66
N TRP A 36 -6.35 19.37 21.48
CA TRP A 36 -6.99 18.72 20.32
C TRP A 36 -8.49 18.99 20.26
N GLU A 37 -9.21 18.76 21.36
CA GLU A 37 -10.65 19.03 21.47
C GLU A 37 -11.01 20.51 21.28
N ALA A 38 -10.11 21.42 21.66
CA ALA A 38 -10.25 22.86 21.44
C ALA A 38 -9.93 23.31 20.00
N GLY A 39 -9.47 22.40 19.13
CA GLY A 39 -9.04 22.72 17.76
C GLY A 39 -7.64 23.36 17.66
N ASP A 40 -6.87 23.41 18.75
CA ASP A 40 -5.47 23.86 18.75
C ASP A 40 -4.54 22.68 18.36
N TYR A 41 -4.70 22.23 17.12
CA TYR A 41 -3.93 21.12 16.56
C TYR A 41 -2.40 21.32 16.61
N PRO A 42 -1.85 22.52 16.32
CA PRO A 42 -0.40 22.73 16.41
C PRO A 42 0.17 22.50 17.81
N THR A 43 -0.55 22.85 18.87
CA THR A 43 -0.14 22.58 20.26
C THR A 43 -0.30 21.09 20.59
N ALA A 44 -1.44 20.49 20.22
CA ALA A 44 -1.70 19.07 20.45
C ALA A 44 -0.67 18.17 19.76
N LEU A 45 -0.42 18.37 18.46
CA LEU A 45 0.48 17.54 17.66
C LEU A 45 1.94 17.61 18.16
N ARG A 46 2.44 18.80 18.51
CA ARG A 46 3.78 18.95 19.11
C ARG A 46 3.89 18.24 20.46
N GLY A 47 2.83 18.27 21.25
CA GLY A 47 2.76 17.56 22.51
C GLY A 47 2.74 16.04 22.36
N PHE A 48 1.93 15.53 21.43
CA PHE A 48 1.91 14.12 21.07
C PHE A 48 3.28 13.63 20.57
N GLU A 49 3.95 14.41 19.71
CA GLU A 49 5.31 14.11 19.25
C GLU A 49 6.30 13.98 20.42
N GLN A 50 6.30 14.94 21.36
CA GLN A 50 7.14 14.85 22.57
C GLN A 50 6.87 13.60 23.40
N LEU A 51 5.60 13.18 23.52
CA LEU A 51 5.24 11.96 24.24
C LEU A 51 5.71 10.70 23.50
N LEU A 52 5.64 10.69 22.16
CA LEU A 52 6.09 9.58 21.31
C LEU A 52 7.62 9.49 21.19
N GLU A 53 8.36 10.56 21.48
CA GLU A 53 9.82 10.56 21.55
C GLU A 53 10.37 10.20 22.95
N SER A 54 9.50 10.15 23.97
CA SER A 54 9.91 9.85 25.34
C SER A 54 10.26 8.36 25.57
N PRO A 55 11.00 8.01 26.63
CA PRO A 55 11.24 6.61 27.02
C PRO A 55 9.95 5.80 27.26
N GLU A 56 8.84 6.49 27.49
CA GLU A 56 7.53 5.90 27.78
C GLU A 56 6.61 5.89 26.54
N ALA A 57 7.12 6.20 25.35
CA ALA A 57 6.37 6.30 24.10
C ALA A 57 5.39 5.15 23.84
N SER A 58 5.80 3.91 24.12
CA SER A 58 4.98 2.72 23.92
C SER A 58 3.65 2.77 24.70
N ARG A 59 3.60 3.45 25.85
CA ARG A 59 2.36 3.59 26.63
C ARG A 59 1.37 4.59 26.01
N TRP A 60 1.87 5.55 25.25
CA TRP A 60 1.09 6.64 24.66
C TRP A 60 0.65 6.36 23.23
N HIS A 61 1.40 5.55 22.51
CA HIS A 61 1.23 5.29 21.07
C HIS A 61 -0.22 4.97 20.70
N ARG A 62 -0.84 3.99 21.38
CA ARG A 62 -2.22 3.59 21.08
C ARG A 62 -3.23 4.72 21.28
N ARG A 63 -3.12 5.44 22.39
CA ARG A 63 -4.10 6.47 22.77
C ARG A 63 -4.01 7.70 21.86
N ILE A 64 -2.79 8.14 21.54
CA ILE A 64 -2.53 9.19 20.55
C ILE A 64 -3.07 8.79 19.17
N ALA A 65 -2.89 7.53 18.79
CA ALA A 65 -3.41 7.00 17.54
C ALA A 65 -4.96 6.94 17.51
N GLU A 66 -5.61 6.66 18.64
CA GLU A 66 -7.08 6.73 18.76
C GLU A 66 -7.60 8.18 18.62
N ILE A 67 -6.91 9.16 19.20
CA ILE A 67 -7.28 10.60 19.11
C ILE A 67 -7.12 11.11 17.68
N THR A 68 -5.98 10.80 17.05
CA THR A 68 -5.64 11.28 15.70
C THR A 68 -6.29 10.48 14.58
N GLY A 69 -6.92 9.34 14.90
CA GLY A 69 -7.56 8.44 13.93
C GLY A 69 -6.59 7.46 13.24
N GLU A 70 -5.31 7.50 13.56
CA GLU A 70 -4.25 6.69 12.93
C GLU A 70 -3.89 5.46 13.78
N VAL A 71 -4.89 4.73 14.29
CA VAL A 71 -4.69 3.49 15.10
C VAL A 71 -3.85 2.44 14.36
N TYR A 72 -3.84 2.49 13.04
CA TYR A 72 -3.07 1.60 12.18
C TYR A 72 -1.79 2.26 11.69
N VAL A 73 -0.69 1.51 11.71
CA VAL A 73 0.56 1.93 11.08
C VAL A 73 0.37 1.87 9.56
N THR A 74 0.31 3.04 8.93
CA THR A 74 0.28 3.15 7.47
C THR A 74 1.71 3.02 6.92
N ARG A 75 1.89 2.12 5.95
CA ARG A 75 3.13 1.98 5.18
C ARG A 75 2.85 2.32 3.72
N GLU A 76 3.53 3.32 3.20
CA GLU A 76 3.48 3.61 1.77
C GLU A 76 4.22 2.51 0.99
N LEU A 77 3.52 1.87 0.05
CA LEU A 77 4.10 0.84 -0.84
C LEU A 77 4.60 1.44 -2.17
N ALA A 78 3.93 2.48 -2.67
CA ALA A 78 4.32 3.21 -3.88
C ALA A 78 3.63 4.58 -3.96
N ALA A 79 4.39 5.63 -4.26
CA ALA A 79 3.88 6.99 -4.44
C ALA A 79 2.98 7.17 -5.68
N ASP A 80 3.22 6.42 -6.74
CA ASP A 80 2.49 6.46 -8.02
C ASP A 80 1.73 5.15 -8.31
N GLY A 81 1.48 4.36 -7.27
CA GLY A 81 0.77 3.09 -7.39
C GLY A 81 -0.71 3.30 -7.73
N ARG A 82 -1.24 2.49 -8.65
CA ARG A 82 -2.67 2.45 -8.99
C ARG A 82 -3.15 1.01 -9.20
N THR A 83 -4.46 0.83 -9.36
CA THR A 83 -5.06 -0.47 -9.68
C THR A 83 -4.64 -1.56 -8.67
N VAL A 84 -4.64 -1.24 -7.37
CA VAL A 84 -4.25 -2.19 -6.32
C VAL A 84 -5.23 -3.37 -6.31
N ARG A 85 -4.71 -4.59 -6.29
CA ARG A 85 -5.50 -5.84 -6.24
C ARG A 85 -4.81 -6.86 -5.34
N PHE A 86 -5.61 -7.54 -4.53
CA PHE A 86 -5.14 -8.69 -3.74
C PHE A 86 -5.54 -9.99 -4.44
N SER A 87 -4.70 -11.02 -4.30
CA SER A 87 -5.12 -12.38 -4.65
C SER A 87 -6.20 -12.88 -3.68
N PRO A 88 -7.02 -13.87 -4.07
CA PRO A 88 -8.15 -14.32 -3.24
C PRO A 88 -7.78 -14.78 -1.81
N GLY A 89 -6.62 -15.42 -1.63
CA GLY A 89 -6.10 -15.84 -0.32
C GLY A 89 -5.16 -14.82 0.31
N SER A 90 -5.02 -13.62 -0.27
CA SER A 90 -4.14 -12.56 0.20
C SER A 90 -2.66 -12.97 0.32
N LYS A 91 -2.18 -13.95 -0.46
CA LYS A 91 -0.74 -14.25 -0.56
C LYS A 91 0.00 -13.14 -1.33
N TRP A 92 -0.64 -12.61 -2.37
CA TRP A 92 -0.08 -11.64 -3.29
C TRP A 92 -0.89 -10.34 -3.31
N VAL A 93 -0.19 -9.22 -3.47
CA VAL A 93 -0.76 -7.93 -3.82
C VAL A 93 -0.08 -7.42 -5.08
N THR A 94 -0.86 -6.86 -5.99
CA THR A 94 -0.37 -6.25 -7.23
C THR A 94 -0.83 -4.82 -7.35
N TRP A 95 -0.02 -3.98 -7.98
CA TRP A 95 -0.39 -2.63 -8.37
C TRP A 95 0.36 -2.22 -9.63
N GLU A 96 -0.15 -1.23 -10.35
CA GLU A 96 0.46 -0.71 -11.56
C GLU A 96 1.29 0.55 -11.25
N ARG A 97 2.42 0.70 -11.93
CA ARG A 97 3.29 1.91 -11.91
C ARG A 97 3.67 2.33 -13.33
N GLY A 98 4.17 3.56 -13.47
CA GLY A 98 4.62 4.12 -14.75
C GLY A 98 3.47 4.54 -15.68
N PRO A 99 3.73 4.82 -16.96
CA PRO A 99 2.75 5.42 -17.88
C PRO A 99 1.52 4.52 -18.12
N THR A 100 0.34 5.11 -18.26
CA THR A 100 -0.92 4.37 -18.52
C THR A 100 -0.89 3.55 -19.83
N ALA A 101 -0.15 4.01 -20.84
CA ALA A 101 -0.04 3.32 -22.12
C ALA A 101 0.84 2.06 -22.07
N ALA A 102 1.74 1.95 -21.08
CA ALA A 102 2.68 0.84 -20.94
C ALA A 102 3.06 0.61 -19.47
N PRO A 103 2.10 0.31 -18.59
CA PRO A 103 2.35 0.15 -17.17
C PRO A 103 3.22 -1.07 -16.87
N TRP A 104 3.89 -1.01 -15.73
CA TRP A 104 4.43 -2.18 -15.05
C TRP A 104 3.49 -2.59 -13.94
N THR A 105 3.02 -3.82 -13.96
CA THR A 105 2.39 -4.46 -12.81
C THR A 105 3.50 -4.94 -11.88
N ILE A 106 3.48 -4.46 -10.64
CA ILE A 106 4.38 -4.88 -9.56
C ILE A 106 3.69 -5.96 -8.74
N VAL A 107 4.43 -6.96 -8.28
CA VAL A 107 3.95 -8.07 -7.47
C VAL A 107 4.71 -8.08 -6.15
N ALA A 108 3.98 -8.03 -5.04
CA ALA A 108 4.56 -8.17 -3.71
C ALA A 108 3.85 -9.24 -2.90
N ARG A 109 4.60 -9.83 -1.98
CA ARG A 109 4.10 -10.76 -0.97
C ARG A 109 3.44 -9.96 0.15
N VAL A 110 2.23 -10.34 0.55
CA VAL A 110 1.49 -9.61 1.60
C VAL A 110 2.09 -9.84 2.99
N ALA A 111 2.63 -11.03 3.26
CA ALA A 111 3.16 -11.41 4.57
C ALA A 111 4.25 -10.46 5.10
N ASP A 112 5.08 -9.90 4.22
CA ASP A 112 6.21 -9.03 4.56
C ASP A 112 6.28 -7.75 3.70
N TRP A 113 5.28 -7.54 2.83
CA TRP A 113 5.20 -6.45 1.86
C TRP A 113 6.40 -6.37 0.90
N ARG A 114 7.12 -7.47 0.71
CA ARG A 114 8.30 -7.51 -0.15
C ARG A 114 7.89 -7.60 -1.62
N VAL A 115 8.36 -6.66 -2.44
CA VAL A 115 8.30 -6.78 -3.91
C VAL A 115 9.15 -7.97 -4.34
N VAL A 116 8.53 -8.90 -5.07
CA VAL A 116 9.18 -10.12 -5.54
C VAL A 116 9.31 -10.17 -7.05
N ASP A 117 8.48 -9.42 -7.79
CA ASP A 117 8.49 -9.44 -9.25
C ASP A 117 7.81 -8.22 -9.87
N SER A 118 7.98 -8.06 -11.19
CA SER A 118 7.22 -7.15 -12.02
C SER A 118 6.99 -7.71 -13.43
N VAL A 119 5.91 -7.29 -14.07
CA VAL A 119 5.55 -7.70 -15.43
C VAL A 119 4.96 -6.51 -16.18
N GLN A 120 5.42 -6.26 -17.41
CA GLN A 120 4.84 -5.19 -18.22
C GLN A 120 3.43 -5.56 -18.67
N GLY A 121 2.45 -4.71 -18.35
CA GLY A 121 1.04 -4.92 -18.63
C GLY A 121 0.15 -4.38 -17.51
N SER A 122 -1.15 -4.37 -17.79
CA SER A 122 -2.22 -3.88 -16.89
C SER A 122 -3.26 -4.95 -16.60
N GLY A 123 -4.18 -4.64 -15.69
CA GLY A 123 -5.35 -5.48 -15.43
C GLY A 123 -4.98 -6.82 -14.79
N ALA A 124 -4.02 -6.79 -13.86
CA ALA A 124 -3.49 -7.98 -13.23
C ALA A 124 -4.56 -8.85 -12.55
N THR A 125 -4.46 -10.16 -12.74
CA THR A 125 -5.15 -11.17 -11.92
C THR A 125 -4.15 -12.28 -11.56
N VAL A 126 -4.39 -12.97 -10.45
CA VAL A 126 -3.39 -13.86 -9.83
C VAL A 126 -3.96 -15.26 -9.66
N ASP A 127 -3.22 -16.27 -10.14
CA ASP A 127 -3.41 -17.67 -9.73
C ASP A 127 -2.49 -17.93 -8.55
N GLU A 128 -3.06 -17.86 -7.35
CA GLU A 128 -2.32 -18.04 -6.11
C GLU A 128 -1.80 -19.48 -5.91
N GLN A 129 -2.49 -20.48 -6.45
CA GLN A 129 -2.10 -21.88 -6.30
C GLN A 129 -0.87 -22.23 -7.12
N ARG A 130 -0.67 -21.54 -8.25
CA ARG A 130 0.45 -21.77 -9.16
C ARG A 130 1.49 -20.65 -9.14
N ASP A 131 1.28 -19.63 -8.33
CA ASP A 131 2.12 -18.43 -8.29
C ASP A 131 2.29 -17.78 -9.66
N ARG A 132 1.16 -17.53 -10.34
CA ARG A 132 1.13 -16.85 -11.65
C ARG A 132 0.43 -15.52 -11.57
N VAL A 133 0.94 -14.56 -12.34
CA VAL A 133 0.28 -13.29 -12.62
C VAL A 133 -0.07 -13.24 -14.10
N LEU A 134 -1.32 -12.87 -14.36
CA LEU A 134 -1.87 -12.69 -15.69
C LEU A 134 -2.09 -11.19 -15.92
N VAL A 135 -1.58 -10.65 -17.02
CA VAL A 135 -1.76 -9.25 -17.41
C VAL A 135 -2.14 -9.11 -18.88
N LEU A 136 -2.72 -7.96 -19.21
CA LEU A 136 -2.86 -7.49 -20.59
C LEU A 136 -1.67 -6.59 -20.94
N ARG A 137 -0.90 -6.98 -21.95
CA ARG A 137 0.18 -6.14 -22.51
C ARG A 137 -0.29 -5.52 -23.82
N THR A 138 -0.38 -4.21 -23.84
CA THR A 138 -0.68 -3.43 -25.06
C THR A 138 0.59 -2.74 -25.54
N ALA A 139 0.76 -2.68 -26.86
CA ALA A 139 1.82 -1.90 -27.50
C ALA A 139 1.19 -0.91 -28.49
N PRO A 140 1.80 0.27 -28.74
CA PRO A 140 1.28 1.23 -29.69
C PRO A 140 0.99 0.59 -31.06
N GLY A 141 -0.21 0.84 -31.59
CA GLY A 141 -0.65 0.29 -32.88
C GLY A 141 -0.87 -1.23 -32.91
N ARG A 142 -0.85 -1.91 -31.75
CA ARG A 142 -1.07 -3.36 -31.66
C ARG A 142 -2.20 -3.68 -30.70
N SER A 143 -2.90 -4.77 -31.01
CA SER A 143 -3.86 -5.39 -30.11
C SER A 143 -3.19 -5.85 -28.82
N ALA A 144 -3.95 -5.79 -27.72
CA ALA A 144 -3.51 -6.33 -26.44
C ALA A 144 -3.14 -7.83 -26.57
N ARG A 145 -2.23 -8.27 -25.72
CA ARG A 145 -1.82 -9.66 -25.57
C ARG A 145 -2.03 -10.11 -24.14
N LEU A 146 -2.43 -11.36 -24.00
CA LEU A 146 -2.54 -12.00 -22.71
C LEU A 146 -1.16 -12.55 -22.35
N ILE A 147 -0.60 -12.07 -21.24
CA ILE A 147 0.71 -12.53 -20.73
C ILE A 147 0.48 -13.23 -19.40
N VAL A 148 0.98 -14.45 -19.27
CA VAL A 148 1.10 -15.13 -17.99
C VAL A 148 2.56 -15.16 -17.58
N LYS A 149 2.85 -14.85 -16.33
CA LYS A 149 4.19 -14.89 -15.75
C LYS A 149 4.15 -15.72 -14.48
N GLU A 150 5.04 -16.71 -14.36
CA GLU A 150 5.33 -17.34 -13.07
C GLU A 150 6.08 -16.31 -12.20
N VAL A 151 5.67 -16.12 -10.95
CA VAL A 151 6.29 -15.12 -10.05
C VAL A 151 7.76 -15.47 -9.83
N GLY A 152 8.66 -14.56 -10.23
CA GLY A 152 10.12 -14.75 -10.22
C GLY A 152 10.64 -15.60 -11.39
N GLY A 153 9.79 -15.95 -12.34
CA GLY A 153 10.06 -16.85 -13.46
C GLY A 153 9.81 -16.24 -14.83
N ALA A 154 9.61 -17.12 -15.81
CA ALA A 154 9.46 -16.76 -17.21
C ALA A 154 8.06 -16.22 -17.55
N GLU A 155 8.02 -15.33 -18.54
CA GLU A 155 6.78 -14.86 -19.17
C GLU A 155 6.40 -15.76 -20.35
N ARG A 156 5.09 -15.91 -20.57
CA ARG A 156 4.54 -16.58 -21.74
C ARG A 156 3.39 -15.77 -22.31
N ILE A 157 3.42 -15.57 -23.63
CA ILE A 157 2.30 -15.00 -24.39
C ILE A 157 1.28 -16.12 -24.62
N LEU A 158 0.01 -15.81 -24.37
CA LEU A 158 -1.12 -16.71 -24.56
C LEU A 158 -1.97 -16.29 -25.76
N GLY A 159 -2.44 -17.27 -26.51
CA GLY A 159 -3.22 -17.06 -27.75
C GLY A 159 -2.37 -16.69 -28.96
N ASP A 160 -3.03 -16.53 -30.10
CA ASP A 160 -2.38 -16.15 -31.36
C ASP A 160 -2.13 -14.63 -31.46
N SER A 161 -1.24 -14.25 -32.38
CA SER A 161 -0.85 -12.85 -32.59
C SER A 161 -1.88 -12.01 -33.38
N THR A 162 -3.05 -12.54 -33.65
CA THR A 162 -4.13 -11.85 -34.38
C THR A 162 -5.39 -11.70 -33.54
N MET A 163 -5.48 -12.44 -32.44
CA MET A 163 -6.58 -12.42 -31.50
C MET A 163 -6.64 -11.09 -30.75
N LEU A 164 -7.85 -10.52 -30.67
CA LEU A 164 -8.16 -9.46 -29.72
C LEU A 164 -8.52 -10.08 -28.38
N VAL A 165 -7.97 -9.55 -27.30
CA VAL A 165 -8.21 -10.03 -25.93
C VAL A 165 -8.53 -8.86 -25.01
N ALA A 166 -9.45 -9.07 -24.08
CA ALA A 166 -9.88 -8.11 -23.09
C ALA A 166 -10.41 -8.83 -21.82
N SER A 167 -10.40 -8.10 -20.71
CA SER A 167 -11.02 -8.51 -19.44
C SER A 167 -10.66 -9.94 -18.98
N PRO A 168 -9.36 -10.28 -18.87
CA PRO A 168 -8.99 -11.58 -18.37
C PRO A 168 -9.35 -11.72 -16.89
N ALA A 169 -9.78 -12.92 -16.52
CA ALA A 169 -10.05 -13.31 -15.16
C ALA A 169 -9.50 -14.71 -14.89
N MET A 170 -8.92 -14.90 -13.70
CA MET A 170 -8.56 -16.22 -13.23
C MET A 170 -9.82 -16.94 -12.73
N GLY A 171 -10.12 -18.09 -13.32
CA GLY A 171 -11.17 -19.00 -12.88
C GLY A 171 -10.67 -20.04 -11.89
N ALA A 172 -11.59 -20.83 -11.35
CA ALA A 172 -11.27 -21.94 -10.47
C ALA A 172 -10.30 -22.93 -11.15
N GLY A 173 -9.40 -23.51 -10.35
CA GLY A 173 -8.44 -24.50 -10.84
C GLY A 173 -7.37 -23.95 -11.79
N GLY A 174 -7.23 -22.63 -11.96
CA GLY A 174 -6.22 -21.98 -12.78
C GLY A 174 -6.59 -21.84 -14.27
N ALA A 175 -7.86 -22.07 -14.61
CA ALA A 175 -8.35 -21.76 -15.96
C ALA A 175 -8.43 -20.24 -16.13
N ILE A 176 -8.07 -19.75 -17.31
CA ILE A 176 -8.14 -18.32 -17.64
C ILE A 176 -9.35 -18.09 -18.53
N HIS A 177 -10.24 -17.19 -18.11
CA HIS A 177 -11.37 -16.75 -18.90
C HIS A 177 -11.12 -15.34 -19.40
N PHE A 178 -11.52 -15.05 -20.64
CA PHE A 178 -11.39 -13.70 -21.18
C PHE A 178 -12.39 -13.46 -22.31
N VAL A 179 -12.67 -12.20 -22.58
CA VAL A 179 -13.43 -11.79 -23.77
C VAL A 179 -12.44 -11.61 -24.90
N GLY A 180 -12.72 -12.21 -26.05
CA GLY A 180 -11.82 -12.09 -27.19
C GLY A 180 -12.51 -12.26 -28.53
N ARG A 181 -11.74 -12.05 -29.59
CA ARG A 181 -12.17 -12.24 -30.99
C ARG A 181 -11.01 -12.76 -31.80
N ALA A 182 -11.15 -13.96 -32.36
CA ALA A 182 -10.15 -14.54 -33.25
C ALA A 182 -10.17 -13.83 -34.61
N ALA A 183 -9.08 -13.96 -35.38
CA ALA A 183 -9.04 -13.42 -36.73
C ALA A 183 -10.20 -13.94 -37.60
N GLY A 184 -10.81 -13.05 -38.37
CA GLY A 184 -11.94 -13.38 -39.25
C GLY A 184 -13.30 -13.51 -38.55
N GLN A 185 -13.36 -13.46 -37.22
CA GLN A 185 -14.64 -13.40 -36.51
C GLN A 185 -15.19 -11.97 -36.47
N THR A 186 -16.53 -11.85 -36.54
CA THR A 186 -17.23 -10.55 -36.48
C THR A 186 -17.57 -10.15 -35.05
N GLY A 187 -17.90 -11.11 -34.18
CA GLY A 187 -18.31 -10.88 -32.78
C GLY A 187 -17.22 -11.21 -31.75
N SER A 188 -17.43 -10.73 -30.52
CA SER A 188 -16.63 -11.13 -29.35
C SER A 188 -17.25 -12.34 -28.69
N HIS A 189 -16.40 -13.27 -28.23
CA HIS A 189 -16.81 -14.47 -27.50
C HIS A 189 -16.06 -14.56 -26.18
N VAL A 190 -16.59 -15.36 -25.26
CA VAL A 190 -15.84 -15.76 -24.07
C VAL A 190 -14.96 -16.95 -24.46
N TYR A 191 -13.70 -16.84 -24.11
CA TYR A 191 -12.69 -17.88 -24.32
C TYR A 191 -12.21 -18.42 -22.98
N VAL A 192 -11.82 -19.69 -23.00
CA VAL A 192 -11.13 -20.35 -21.90
C VAL A 192 -9.77 -20.85 -22.36
N ILE A 193 -8.76 -20.70 -21.50
CA ILE A 193 -7.49 -21.41 -21.57
C ILE A 193 -7.39 -22.24 -20.29
N ASP A 194 -7.10 -23.54 -20.41
CA ASP A 194 -6.96 -24.40 -19.24
C ASP A 194 -5.70 -24.06 -18.41
N ALA A 195 -5.58 -24.68 -17.23
CA ALA A 195 -4.46 -24.45 -16.33
C ALA A 195 -3.09 -24.92 -16.88
N ARG A 196 -3.08 -25.74 -17.94
CA ARG A 196 -1.87 -26.17 -18.66
C ARG A 196 -1.45 -25.14 -19.71
N LEU A 197 -2.21 -24.06 -19.85
CA LEU A 197 -1.94 -22.95 -20.75
C LEU A 197 -1.94 -23.43 -22.22
N GLY A 198 -2.95 -24.23 -22.57
CA GLY A 198 -3.21 -24.66 -23.94
C GLY A 198 -3.66 -23.53 -24.89
N ALA A 199 -4.12 -23.91 -26.08
CA ALA A 199 -4.71 -22.96 -27.02
C ALA A 199 -6.07 -22.44 -26.49
N PRO A 200 -6.41 -21.15 -26.72
CA PRO A 200 -7.72 -20.63 -26.35
C PRO A 200 -8.86 -21.35 -27.06
N ARG A 201 -9.93 -21.66 -26.34
CA ARG A 201 -11.15 -22.25 -26.88
C ARG A 201 -12.35 -21.36 -26.58
N ALA A 202 -13.13 -21.02 -27.60
CA ALA A 202 -14.38 -20.29 -27.41
C ALA A 202 -15.41 -21.17 -26.68
N ILE A 203 -16.07 -20.60 -25.66
CA ILE A 203 -17.17 -21.24 -24.91
C ILE A 203 -18.53 -20.58 -25.17
N THR A 204 -18.58 -19.55 -26.00
CA THR A 204 -19.81 -18.95 -26.51
C THR A 204 -19.82 -18.92 -28.04
N THR A 205 -21.03 -18.94 -28.63
CA THR A 205 -21.27 -18.72 -30.05
C THR A 205 -22.52 -17.86 -30.22
N GLY A 206 -22.38 -16.68 -30.84
CA GLY A 206 -23.45 -15.68 -30.84
C GLY A 206 -23.88 -15.35 -29.41
N ASP A 207 -25.20 -15.37 -29.16
CA ASP A 207 -25.81 -15.07 -27.86
C ASP A 207 -25.91 -16.29 -26.92
N VAL A 208 -25.38 -17.46 -27.32
CA VAL A 208 -25.62 -18.74 -26.61
C VAL A 208 -24.32 -19.36 -26.09
N GLN A 209 -24.37 -19.87 -24.86
CA GLN A 209 -23.30 -20.67 -24.25
C GLN A 209 -23.23 -22.05 -24.93
N ARG A 210 -22.03 -22.52 -25.25
CA ARG A 210 -21.83 -23.85 -25.83
C ARG A 210 -22.00 -24.93 -24.75
N ALA A 211 -22.99 -25.81 -24.92
CA ALA A 211 -23.35 -26.85 -23.97
C ALA A 211 -22.41 -28.08 -23.98
N ASP A 212 -21.56 -28.21 -25.00
CA ASP A 212 -20.70 -29.37 -25.27
C ASP A 212 -19.35 -29.36 -24.53
N LEU A 213 -19.14 -28.43 -23.60
CA LEU A 213 -17.80 -28.10 -23.08
C LEU A 213 -17.69 -28.13 -21.54
N GLN A 214 -18.58 -28.86 -20.86
CA GLN A 214 -18.48 -29.16 -19.42
C GLN A 214 -17.44 -30.24 -19.10
#